data_AF-A0A355DDJ8-F1
#
_entry.id   AF-A0A355DDJ8-F1
#
_cell.length_a   1.000
_cell.length_b   1.000
_cell.length_c   1.000
_cell.angle_alpha   90.00
_cell.angle_beta   90.00
_cell.angle_gamma   90.00
#
_symmetry.space_group_name_H-M   'P 1'
#
loop_
_entity.id
_entity.type
_entity.pdbx_description
1 polymer ?
#
loop_
_entity_poly.entity_id
_entity_poly.type
_entity_poly.pdbx_seq_one_letter_code
_entity_poly.pdbx_strand_id
1 'polypeptide(L)'
;MLIGEQTPEQELDPDLLGMYTFATWGYKQGEMVSLMIHLGHRLGIYEVLDGAGPVTAADLAERTGLHGRWLLEWLRGQAAARLLVSEDGEAFLLEPEAAAVLARPGERSYAAGVFSNIRPPEVVDALADAFRTGIGVTYDGQGEGAAHQTDAMLGPM
;
A
#
# COMPACT_ATOMS: atom_id res chain seq x y z
N MET A 1 -46.54 18.27 -30.08
CA MET A 1 -45.12 18.56 -30.39
C MET A 1 -44.53 19.15 -29.12
N LEU A 2 -43.92 18.33 -28.28
CA LEU A 2 -43.21 18.76 -27.06
C LEU A 2 -41.73 18.83 -27.42
N ILE A 3 -41.17 20.03 -27.34
CA ILE A 3 -39.78 20.33 -27.62
C ILE A 3 -39.00 19.84 -26.39
N GLY A 4 -38.19 18.80 -26.54
CA GLY A 4 -37.32 18.33 -25.46
C GLY A 4 -36.31 19.43 -25.14
N GLU A 5 -36.30 19.90 -23.89
CA GLU A 5 -35.22 20.73 -23.38
C GLU A 5 -33.94 19.89 -23.47
N GLN A 6 -33.09 20.21 -24.44
CA GLN A 6 -31.73 19.69 -24.44
C GLN A 6 -30.98 20.42 -23.33
N THR A 7 -30.68 19.71 -22.25
CA THR A 7 -29.71 20.18 -21.25
C THR A 7 -28.43 20.54 -22.00
N PRO A 8 -27.90 21.77 -21.89
CA PRO A 8 -26.69 22.14 -22.60
C PRO A 8 -25.57 21.20 -22.19
N GLU A 9 -24.90 20.60 -23.18
CA GLU A 9 -23.75 19.74 -22.97
C GLU A 9 -22.67 20.59 -22.29
N GLN A 10 -22.43 20.29 -21.01
CA GLN A 10 -21.53 21.08 -20.19
C GLN A 10 -20.10 20.81 -20.64
N GLU A 11 -19.43 21.82 -21.20
CA GLU A 11 -18.02 21.74 -21.59
C GLU A 11 -17.16 21.50 -20.34
N LEU A 12 -16.26 20.51 -20.41
CA LEU A 12 -15.40 20.14 -19.29
C LEU A 12 -14.29 21.17 -19.10
N ASP A 13 -14.08 21.62 -17.87
CA ASP A 13 -12.92 22.41 -17.49
C ASP A 13 -11.65 21.52 -17.52
N PRO A 14 -10.66 21.80 -18.38
CA PRO A 14 -9.47 20.99 -18.53
C PRO A 14 -8.58 20.96 -17.27
N ASP A 15 -8.57 22.03 -16.48
CA ASP A 15 -7.77 22.11 -15.25
C ASP A 15 -8.39 21.22 -14.16
N LEU A 16 -9.71 21.27 -14.01
CA LEU A 16 -10.44 20.39 -13.10
C LEU A 16 -10.30 18.92 -13.52
N LEU A 17 -10.40 18.63 -14.82
CA LEU A 17 -10.22 17.26 -15.34
C LEU A 17 -8.81 16.73 -15.04
N GLY A 18 -7.77 17.55 -15.25
CA GLY A 18 -6.39 17.21 -14.93
C GLY A 18 -6.20 16.92 -13.44
N MET A 19 -6.74 17.78 -12.57
CA MET A 19 -6.71 17.58 -11.12
C MET A 19 -7.38 16.27 -10.70
N TYR A 20 -8.61 16.00 -11.15
CA TYR A 20 -9.32 14.76 -10.79
C TYR A 20 -8.62 13.51 -11.35
N THR A 21 -8.05 13.60 -12.54
CA THR A 21 -7.27 12.50 -13.14
C THR A 21 -6.04 12.19 -12.31
N PHE A 22 -5.27 13.21 -11.92
CA PHE A 22 -4.08 13.04 -11.10
C PHE A 22 -4.41 12.45 -9.73
N ALA A 23 -5.43 12.97 -9.05
CA ALA A 23 -5.85 12.48 -7.74
C ALA A 23 -6.30 11.01 -7.82
N THR A 24 -7.10 10.65 -8.83
CA THR A 24 -7.61 9.28 -9.01
C THR A 24 -6.48 8.29 -9.23
N TRP A 25 -5.54 8.60 -10.13
CA TRP A 25 -4.40 7.72 -10.35
C TRP A 25 -3.42 7.68 -9.17
N GLY A 26 -3.32 8.77 -8.40
CA GLY A 26 -2.55 8.80 -7.16
C GLY A 26 -3.04 7.77 -6.14
N TYR A 27 -4.36 7.63 -5.96
CA TYR A 27 -4.90 6.59 -5.09
C TYR A 27 -4.62 5.18 -5.60
N LYS A 28 -4.72 4.94 -6.91
CA LYS A 28 -4.38 3.62 -7.48
C LYS A 28 -2.88 3.30 -7.33
N GLN A 29 -2.01 4.28 -7.52
CA GLN A 29 -0.58 4.12 -7.24
C GLN A 29 -0.36 3.76 -5.77
N GLY A 30 -1.02 4.47 -4.85
CA GLY A 30 -0.97 4.19 -3.41
C GLY A 30 -1.43 2.78 -3.06
N GLU A 31 -2.49 2.27 -3.70
CA GLU A 31 -2.98 0.89 -3.55
C GLU A 31 -1.91 -0.13 -3.95
N MET A 32 -1.26 0.07 -5.11
CA MET A 32 -0.22 -0.84 -5.58
C MET A 32 1.03 -0.81 -4.69
N VAL A 33 1.46 0.38 -4.22
CA VAL A 33 2.59 0.49 -3.28
C VAL A 33 2.25 -0.17 -1.95
N SER A 34 1.02 0.00 -1.44
CA SER A 34 0.54 -0.65 -0.22
C SER A 34 0.62 -2.18 -0.30
N LEU A 35 0.23 -2.76 -1.45
CA LEU A 35 0.40 -4.20 -1.70
C LEU A 35 1.87 -4.63 -1.66
N MET A 36 2.79 -3.82 -2.18
CA MET A 36 4.21 -4.15 -2.18
C MET A 36 4.84 -4.04 -0.78
N ILE A 37 4.38 -3.09 0.05
CA ILE A 37 4.76 -3.01 1.48
C ILE A 37 4.26 -4.26 2.22
N HIS A 38 2.99 -4.63 2.00
CA HIS A 38 2.43 -5.86 2.56
C HIS A 38 3.29 -7.08 2.21
N LEU A 39 3.66 -7.23 0.94
CA LEU A 39 4.49 -8.32 0.47
C LEU A 39 5.86 -8.34 1.16
N GLY A 40 6.51 -7.17 1.28
CA GLY A 40 7.80 -7.04 1.96
C GLY A 40 7.74 -7.46 3.43
N HIS A 41 6.74 -6.97 4.16
CA HIS A 41 6.48 -7.33 5.54
C HIS A 41 6.20 -8.83 5.69
N ARG A 42 5.32 -9.38 4.86
CA ARG A 42 4.95 -10.81 4.88
C ARG A 42 6.14 -11.73 4.61
N LEU A 43 7.08 -11.30 3.77
CA LEU A 43 8.29 -12.05 3.45
C LEU A 43 9.45 -11.79 4.42
N GLY A 44 9.28 -10.89 5.40
CA GLY A 44 10.32 -10.53 6.36
C GLY A 44 11.49 -9.74 5.75
N ILE A 45 11.28 -9.10 4.60
CA ILE A 45 12.36 -8.45 3.85
C ILE A 45 12.86 -7.21 4.58
N TYR A 46 11.97 -6.39 5.14
CA TYR A 46 12.36 -5.16 5.83
C TYR A 46 13.21 -5.43 7.08
N GLU A 47 12.87 -6.47 7.84
CA GLU A 47 13.61 -6.94 9.01
C GLU A 47 15.02 -7.39 8.63
N VAL A 48 15.19 -8.02 7.46
CA VAL A 48 16.50 -8.41 6.94
C VAL A 48 17.28 -7.20 6.44
N LEU A 49 16.63 -6.17 5.90
CA LEU A 49 17.29 -4.94 5.45
C LEU A 49 17.75 -4.04 6.60
N ASP A 50 17.07 -4.06 7.76
CA ASP A 50 17.39 -3.20 8.90
C ASP A 50 18.84 -3.42 9.39
N GLY A 51 19.63 -2.35 9.36
CA GLY A 51 21.03 -2.37 9.77
C GLY A 51 21.99 -3.14 8.84
N ALA A 52 21.54 -3.63 7.68
CA ALA A 52 22.38 -4.39 6.74
C ALA A 52 23.34 -3.51 5.93
N GLY A 53 23.14 -2.20 5.92
CA GLY A 53 23.80 -1.28 4.99
C GLY A 53 23.25 -1.45 3.56
N PRO A 54 23.95 -0.90 2.54
CA PRO A 54 23.58 -1.13 1.14
C PRO A 54 23.68 -2.62 0.79
N VAL A 55 22.61 -3.18 0.22
CA VAL A 55 22.55 -4.59 -0.21
C VAL A 55 22.18 -4.72 -1.68
N THR A 56 22.71 -5.74 -2.34
CA THR A 56 22.24 -6.14 -3.66
C THR A 56 21.12 -7.18 -3.57
N ALA A 57 20.42 -7.41 -4.68
CA ALA A 57 19.44 -8.49 -4.76
C ALA A 57 20.07 -9.88 -4.56
N ALA A 58 21.35 -10.05 -4.90
CA ALA A 58 22.08 -11.30 -4.68
C ALA A 58 22.36 -11.51 -3.19
N ASP A 59 22.86 -10.50 -2.49
CA ASP A 59 23.11 -10.56 -1.05
C ASP A 59 21.80 -10.86 -0.28
N LEU A 60 20.71 -10.19 -0.68
CA LEU A 60 19.41 -10.41 -0.06
C LEU A 60 18.85 -11.81 -0.34
N ALA A 61 19.09 -12.35 -1.54
CA ALA A 61 18.71 -13.73 -1.88
C ALA A 61 19.42 -14.75 -0.99
N GLU A 62 20.72 -14.57 -0.75
CA GLU A 62 21.49 -15.45 0.15
C GLU A 62 20.95 -15.40 1.59
N ARG A 63 20.56 -14.22 2.06
CA ARG A 63 20.09 -14.02 3.44
C ARG A 63 18.66 -14.51 3.67
N THR A 64 17.80 -14.44 2.64
CA THR A 64 16.36 -14.74 2.76
C THR A 64 15.97 -16.10 2.18
N GLY A 65 16.81 -16.69 1.32
CA GLY A 65 16.45 -17.85 0.50
C GLY A 65 15.44 -17.55 -0.61
N LEU A 66 15.08 -16.27 -0.82
CA LEU A 66 14.17 -15.86 -1.89
C LEU A 66 14.91 -15.74 -3.22
N HIS A 67 14.17 -15.85 -4.32
CA HIS A 67 14.77 -15.83 -5.64
C HIS A 67 15.21 -14.41 -6.04
N GLY A 68 16.51 -14.22 -6.30
CA GLY A 68 17.13 -12.91 -6.57
C GLY A 68 16.46 -12.08 -7.66
N ARG A 69 15.97 -12.68 -8.75
CA ARG A 69 15.18 -11.96 -9.77
C ARG A 69 13.98 -11.22 -9.18
N TRP A 70 13.19 -11.87 -8.33
CA TRP A 70 11.99 -11.26 -7.77
C TRP A 70 12.31 -10.24 -6.68
N LEU A 71 13.41 -10.48 -5.94
CA LEU A 71 13.94 -9.49 -5.01
C LEU A 71 14.40 -8.21 -5.74
N LEU A 72 15.08 -8.34 -6.88
CA LEU A 72 15.51 -7.17 -7.66
C LEU A 72 14.33 -6.31 -8.11
N GLU A 73 13.27 -6.94 -8.65
CA GLU A 73 12.06 -6.20 -9.06
C GLU A 73 11.37 -5.53 -7.86
N TRP A 74 11.28 -6.25 -6.73
CA TRP A 74 10.71 -5.69 -5.50
C TRP A 74 11.52 -4.49 -5.00
N LEU A 75 12.86 -4.64 -4.90
CA LEU A 75 13.78 -3.59 -4.44
C LEU A 75 13.70 -2.33 -5.33
N ARG A 76 13.70 -2.49 -6.66
CA ARG A 76 13.52 -1.38 -7.61
C ARG A 76 12.16 -0.71 -7.43
N GLY A 77 11.10 -1.49 -7.22
CA GLY A 77 9.78 -0.96 -6.92
C GLY A 77 9.75 -0.12 -5.63
N GLN A 78 10.39 -0.58 -4.56
CA GLN A 78 10.49 0.15 -3.30
C GLN A 78 11.35 1.42 -3.42
N ALA A 79 12.44 1.38 -4.19
CA ALA A 79 13.26 2.55 -4.47
C ALA A 79 12.49 3.59 -5.29
N ALA A 80 11.73 3.16 -6.31
CA ALA A 80 10.86 4.04 -7.08
C ALA A 80 9.75 4.68 -6.22
N ALA A 81 9.25 3.94 -5.22
CA ALA A 81 8.32 4.44 -4.22
C ALA A 81 8.97 5.31 -3.13
N ARG A 82 10.30 5.50 -3.17
CA ARG A 82 11.10 6.26 -2.20
C ARG A 82 11.05 5.70 -0.78
N LEU A 83 10.88 4.39 -0.67
CA LEU A 83 10.95 3.65 0.61
C LEU A 83 12.33 3.03 0.84
N LEU A 84 13.13 2.91 -0.23
CA LEU A 84 14.55 2.56 -0.19
C LEU A 84 15.35 3.61 -0.97
N VAL A 85 16.60 3.80 -0.58
CA VAL A 85 17.57 4.60 -1.32
C VAL A 85 18.32 3.71 -2.30
N SER A 86 18.46 4.16 -3.55
CA SER A 86 19.30 3.54 -4.56
C SER A 86 19.72 4.57 -5.60
N GLU A 87 21.00 4.62 -5.93
CA GLU A 87 21.54 5.52 -6.96
C GLU A 87 21.63 4.84 -8.34
N ASP A 88 21.81 3.52 -8.37
CA ASP A 88 22.12 2.73 -9.57
C ASP A 88 21.04 1.70 -9.92
N GLY A 89 20.09 1.44 -9.03
CA GLY A 89 19.07 0.41 -9.21
C GLY A 89 19.60 -1.03 -9.02
N GLU A 90 20.77 -1.18 -8.39
CA GLU A 90 21.45 -2.46 -8.12
C GLU A 90 21.81 -2.64 -6.63
N ALA A 91 22.21 -1.55 -5.96
CA ALA A 91 22.41 -1.49 -4.52
C ALA A 91 21.31 -0.67 -3.84
N PHE A 92 20.79 -1.20 -2.73
CA PHE A 92 19.61 -0.65 -2.05
C PHE A 92 19.87 -0.52 -0.56
N LEU A 93 19.51 0.63 0.00
CA LEU A 93 19.64 0.93 1.42
C LEU A 93 18.26 1.18 2.03
N LEU A 94 17.96 0.48 3.12
CA LEU A 94 16.91 0.87 4.05
C LEU A 94 17.51 1.79 5.11
N GLU A 95 17.16 3.08 5.04
CA GLU A 95 17.65 4.06 6.02
C GLU A 95 17.05 3.79 7.41
N PRO A 96 17.73 4.20 8.51
CA PRO A 96 17.24 3.97 9.87
C PRO A 96 15.83 4.50 10.14
N GLU A 97 15.47 5.64 9.55
CA GLU A 97 14.15 6.26 9.65
C GLU A 97 13.09 5.41 8.94
N ALA A 98 13.39 4.89 7.75
CA ALA A 98 12.52 3.98 7.04
C ALA A 98 12.38 2.64 7.79
N ALA A 99 13.46 2.14 8.38
CA ALA A 99 13.43 0.93 9.20
C ALA A 99 12.55 1.08 10.47
N ALA A 100 12.59 2.23 11.13
CA ALA A 100 11.72 2.53 12.27
C ALA A 100 10.22 2.47 11.92
N VAL A 101 9.87 2.69 10.64
CA VAL A 101 8.50 2.61 10.12
C VAL A 101 8.17 1.21 9.59
N LEU A 102 9.12 0.55 8.93
CA LEU A 102 8.84 -0.64 8.12
C LEU A 102 9.33 -1.96 8.73
N ALA A 103 10.30 -1.94 9.65
CA ALA A 103 11.04 -3.13 10.09
C ALA A 103 11.01 -3.40 11.60
N ARG A 104 10.64 -2.42 12.44
CA ARG A 104 10.81 -2.51 13.90
C ARG A 104 9.48 -2.61 14.65
N PRO A 105 8.86 -3.81 14.71
CA PRO A 105 7.62 -3.98 15.47
C PRO A 105 7.82 -3.62 16.94
N GLY A 106 6.87 -2.86 17.50
CA GLY A 106 6.91 -2.38 18.89
C GLY A 106 7.47 -0.97 19.07
N GLU A 107 8.09 -0.38 18.04
CA GLU A 107 8.34 1.06 18.01
C GLU A 107 7.06 1.83 17.67
N ARG A 108 6.93 3.04 18.22
CA ARG A 108 5.77 3.93 18.01
C ARG A 108 5.54 4.31 16.54
N SER A 109 6.61 4.34 15.76
CA SER A 109 6.58 4.69 14.33
C SER A 109 6.22 3.51 13.43
N TYR A 110 6.16 2.28 13.96
CA TYR A 110 5.99 1.10 13.15
C TYR A 110 4.62 1.05 12.46
N ALA A 111 4.62 1.03 11.12
CA ALA A 111 3.42 1.08 10.30
C ALA A 111 3.28 -0.08 9.31
N ALA A 112 4.33 -0.87 9.04
CA ALA A 112 4.25 -1.98 8.07
C ALA A 112 3.11 -2.98 8.39
N GLY A 113 2.84 -3.23 9.67
CA GLY A 113 1.74 -4.10 10.11
C GLY A 113 0.34 -3.61 9.70
N VAL A 114 0.14 -2.31 9.46
CA VAL A 114 -1.14 -1.76 8.98
C VAL A 114 -1.51 -2.28 7.60
N PHE A 115 -0.50 -2.57 6.77
CA PHE A 115 -0.66 -3.08 5.41
C PHE A 115 -0.85 -4.60 5.38
N SER A 116 -0.86 -5.29 6.54
CA SER A 116 -1.02 -6.76 6.62
C SER A 116 -2.36 -7.31 6.09
N ASN A 117 -3.37 -6.45 5.94
CA ASN A 117 -4.72 -6.85 5.57
C ASN A 117 -5.22 -6.13 4.30
N ILE A 118 -5.44 -6.89 3.24
CA ILE A 118 -6.12 -6.43 2.03
C ILE A 118 -7.58 -6.81 2.18
N ARG A 119 -8.47 -5.81 2.21
CA ARG A 119 -9.91 -6.02 2.28
C ARG A 119 -10.37 -6.89 1.10
N PRO A 120 -11.07 -8.01 1.35
CA PRO A 120 -11.54 -8.86 0.27
C PRO A 120 -12.77 -8.21 -0.40
N PRO A 121 -13.06 -8.49 -1.69
CA PRO A 121 -14.13 -7.84 -2.44
C PRO A 121 -15.50 -7.89 -1.77
N GLU A 122 -15.78 -8.95 -1.01
CA GLU A 122 -17.03 -9.19 -0.30
C GLU A 122 -17.34 -8.10 0.74
N VAL A 123 -16.31 -7.41 1.25
CA VAL A 123 -16.52 -6.26 2.15
C VAL A 123 -17.13 -5.08 1.40
N VAL A 124 -16.79 -4.88 0.13
CA VAL A 124 -17.41 -3.83 -0.71
C VAL A 124 -18.87 -4.17 -0.95
N ASP A 125 -19.19 -5.45 -1.21
CA ASP A 125 -20.57 -5.91 -1.39
C ASP A 125 -21.40 -5.70 -0.12
N ALA A 126 -20.87 -6.08 1.04
CA ALA A 126 -21.52 -5.87 2.33
C ALA A 126 -21.74 -4.37 2.64
N LEU A 127 -20.76 -3.51 2.30
CA LEU A 127 -20.90 -2.07 2.43
C LEU A 127 -21.99 -1.54 1.47
N ALA A 128 -22.06 -2.03 0.24
CA ALA A 128 -23.10 -1.61 -0.70
C ALA A 128 -24.51 -1.92 -0.15
N ASP A 129 -24.69 -3.07 0.49
CA ASP A 129 -25.94 -3.41 1.18
C ASP A 129 -26.20 -2.54 2.41
N ALA A 130 -25.16 -2.23 3.19
CA ALA A 130 -25.27 -1.29 4.31
C ALA A 130 -25.72 0.11 3.86
N PHE A 131 -25.21 0.62 2.73
CA PHE A 131 -25.65 1.90 2.16
C PHE A 131 -27.13 1.89 1.74
N ARG A 132 -27.66 0.75 1.30
CA ARG A 132 -29.08 0.59 0.91
C ARG A 132 -30.01 0.45 2.12
N THR A 133 -29.57 -0.26 3.14
CA THR A 133 -30.42 -0.66 4.28
C THR A 133 -30.26 0.21 5.50
N GLY A 134 -29.15 0.95 5.61
CA GLY A 134 -28.73 1.66 6.82
C GLY A 134 -28.19 0.74 7.92
N ILE A 135 -28.10 -0.57 7.69
CA ILE A 135 -27.59 -1.54 8.66
C ILE A 135 -26.10 -1.75 8.40
N GLY A 136 -25.25 -1.38 9.37
CA GLY A 136 -23.80 -1.46 9.23
C GLY A 136 -23.23 -2.88 9.16
N VAL A 137 -21.97 -2.99 8.73
CA VAL A 137 -21.21 -4.25 8.72
C VAL A 137 -20.70 -4.56 10.12
N THR A 138 -20.79 -5.82 10.55
CA THR A 138 -20.28 -6.27 11.86
C THR A 138 -18.76 -6.23 11.91
N TYR A 139 -18.18 -6.24 13.10
CA TYR A 139 -16.73 -6.28 13.29
C TYR A 139 -16.09 -7.47 12.56
N ASP A 140 -16.68 -8.66 12.69
CA ASP A 140 -16.20 -9.89 12.04
C ASP A 140 -16.47 -9.91 10.51
N GLY A 141 -17.42 -9.09 10.03
CA GLY A 141 -17.77 -8.98 8.61
C GLY A 141 -16.79 -8.15 7.78
N GLN A 142 -15.70 -7.70 8.37
CA GLN A 142 -14.71 -6.81 7.76
C GLN A 142 -13.57 -7.56 7.04
N GLY A 143 -13.67 -8.89 6.93
CA GLY A 143 -12.66 -9.76 6.35
C GLY A 143 -11.69 -10.33 7.37
N GLU A 144 -11.07 -11.47 7.02
CA GLU A 144 -10.07 -12.14 7.85
C GLU A 144 -8.87 -11.21 8.10
N GLY A 145 -8.37 -11.14 9.34
CA GLY A 145 -7.25 -10.26 9.70
C GLY A 145 -7.60 -8.78 9.95
N ALA A 146 -8.87 -8.39 9.82
CA ALA A 146 -9.32 -7.01 10.11
C ALA A 146 -9.05 -6.55 11.55
N ALA A 147 -9.10 -7.47 12.51
CA ALA A 147 -8.77 -7.20 13.90
C ALA A 147 -7.28 -6.83 14.06
N HIS A 148 -6.37 -7.62 13.47
CA HIS A 148 -4.93 -7.34 13.51
C HIS A 148 -4.58 -6.01 12.84
N GLN A 149 -5.25 -5.66 11.74
CA GLN A 149 -5.10 -4.34 11.11
C GLN A 149 -5.59 -3.22 12.01
N THR A 150 -6.74 -3.41 12.68
CA THR A 150 -7.30 -2.42 13.60
C THR A 150 -6.37 -2.21 14.80
N ASP A 151 -5.81 -3.28 15.35
CA ASP A 151 -4.83 -3.22 16.44
C ASP A 151 -3.52 -2.55 16.00
N ALA A 152 -3.06 -2.80 14.77
CA ALA A 152 -1.89 -2.12 14.21
C ALA A 152 -2.15 -0.61 13.97
N MET A 153 -3.37 -0.25 13.58
CA MET A 153 -3.76 1.14 13.31
C MET A 153 -4.03 1.94 14.59
N LEU A 154 -4.60 1.30 15.60
CA LEU A 154 -5.04 1.93 16.86
C LEU A 154 -4.11 1.63 18.04
N GLY A 155 -3.03 0.87 17.80
CA GLY A 155 -1.99 0.60 18.78
C GLY A 155 -1.36 1.90 19.29
N PRO A 156 -0.75 1.89 20.48
CA PRO A 156 -0.17 3.09 21.07
C PRO A 156 0.95 3.65 20.18
N MET A 157 0.62 4.74 19.47
CA MET A 157 1.56 5.71 18.91
C MET A 157 2.38 6.36 20.03
#